data_AF-A0A6N9VBR8-F1
#
_entry.id   AF-A0A6N9VBR8-F1
#
_cell.length_a   1.000
_cell.length_b   1.000
_cell.length_c   1.000
_cell.angle_alpha   90.00
_cell.angle_beta   90.00
_cell.angle_gamma   90.00
#
_symmetry.space_group_name_H-M   'P 1'
#
loop_
_entity.id
_entity.type
_entity.pdbx_description
1 polymer ?
#
loop_
_entity_poly.entity_id
_entity_poly.type
_entity_poly.pdbx_seq_one_letter_code
_entity_poly.pdbx_strand_id
1 'polypeptide(L)'
;MAAGAAPYRKLDPALRAERAAIVFDLRLQGLSYRQIDILTQAPDGPTGGHRISATTAKELLYEEAARRVDPKVDAWRALQLDRLDGVLRDHLALRNANWDRAMDGEERPALAVDRALNGVTKTVEAQNKLLGLATTKIEAQVVEVTQQDVELQEMIRTAKAKAALEEAAIIDGEAGE
;
A
#
# COMPACT_ATOMS: atom_id res chain seq x y z
N MET A 1 -12.18 -8.60 64.39
CA MET A 1 -12.13 -9.65 63.36
C MET A 1 -11.58 -9.04 62.09
N ALA A 2 -10.38 -9.46 61.66
CA ALA A 2 -9.71 -8.93 60.48
C ALA A 2 -10.43 -9.44 59.22
N ALA A 3 -11.05 -8.54 58.46
CA ALA A 3 -11.60 -8.87 57.15
C ALA A 3 -10.43 -9.15 56.20
N GLY A 4 -10.26 -10.41 55.81
CA GLY A 4 -9.26 -10.81 54.81
C GLY A 4 -9.51 -10.10 53.47
N ALA A 5 -8.45 -9.93 52.70
CA ALA A 5 -8.50 -9.30 51.37
C ALA A 5 -9.59 -9.97 50.52
N ALA A 6 -10.54 -9.17 50.04
CA ALA A 6 -11.61 -9.66 49.18
C ALA A 6 -10.99 -10.29 47.91
N PRO A 7 -11.44 -11.48 47.49
CA PRO A 7 -10.91 -12.13 46.30
C PRO A 7 -11.13 -11.23 45.07
N TYR A 8 -10.08 -11.06 44.27
CA TYR A 8 -10.09 -10.29 43.03
C TYR A 8 -11.14 -10.89 42.09
N ARG A 9 -12.35 -10.31 42.05
CA ARG A 9 -13.40 -10.75 41.12
C ARG A 9 -12.93 -10.44 39.71
N LYS A 10 -12.63 -11.47 38.92
CA LYS A 10 -12.50 -11.34 37.47
C LYS A 10 -13.78 -10.69 36.94
N LEU A 11 -13.63 -9.54 36.27
CA LEU A 11 -14.73 -8.92 35.55
C LEU A 11 -15.32 -9.93 34.56
N ASP A 12 -16.64 -9.91 34.43
CA ASP A 12 -17.35 -10.69 33.43
C ASP A 12 -16.78 -10.39 32.03
N PRO A 13 -16.31 -11.39 31.27
CA PRO A 13 -15.78 -11.21 29.92
C PRO A 13 -16.75 -10.49 28.98
N ALA A 14 -18.06 -10.71 29.14
CA ALA A 14 -19.08 -10.06 28.33
C ALA A 14 -19.14 -8.55 28.62
N LEU A 15 -19.14 -8.18 29.91
CA LEU A 15 -19.14 -6.77 30.33
C LEU A 15 -17.85 -6.05 29.91
N ARG A 16 -16.71 -6.75 29.91
CA ARG A 16 -15.46 -6.20 29.40
C ARG A 16 -15.54 -5.94 27.89
N ALA A 17 -16.12 -6.87 27.12
CA ALA A 17 -16.32 -6.73 25.69
C ALA A 17 -17.21 -5.53 25.33
N GLU A 18 -18.33 -5.34 26.05
CA GLU A 18 -19.23 -4.20 25.86
C GLU A 18 -18.52 -2.87 26.12
N ARG A 19 -17.79 -2.77 27.23
CA ARG A 19 -16.99 -1.58 27.56
C ARG A 19 -15.92 -1.30 26.52
N ALA A 20 -15.32 -2.33 25.93
CA ALA A 20 -14.33 -2.19 24.87
C ALA A 20 -14.95 -1.59 23.59
N ALA A 21 -16.14 -2.05 23.21
CA ALA A 21 -16.89 -1.48 22.09
C ALA A 21 -17.24 0.00 22.35
N ILE A 22 -17.74 0.34 23.54
CA ILE A 22 -18.07 1.73 23.91
C ILE A 22 -16.83 2.63 23.82
N VAL A 23 -15.69 2.20 24.37
CA VAL A 23 -14.44 2.97 24.31
C VAL A 23 -13.96 3.15 22.86
N PHE A 24 -14.10 2.13 22.02
CA PHE A 24 -13.76 2.20 20.60
C PHE A 24 -14.62 3.23 19.86
N ASP A 25 -15.94 3.22 20.07
CA ASP A 25 -16.86 4.16 19.44
C ASP A 25 -16.60 5.61 19.90
N LEU A 26 -16.35 5.83 21.20
CA LEU A 26 -15.96 7.15 21.73
C LEU A 26 -14.63 7.64 21.15
N ARG A 27 -13.68 6.73 20.90
CA ARG A 27 -12.41 7.07 20.22
C ARG A 27 -12.62 7.45 18.75
N LEU A 28 -13.54 6.78 18.04
CA LEU A 28 -13.92 7.15 16.67
C LEU A 28 -14.57 8.54 16.61
N GLN A 29 -15.30 8.94 17.65
CA GLN A 29 -15.85 10.30 17.81
C GLN A 29 -14.79 11.37 18.13
N GLY A 30 -13.50 10.98 18.21
CA GLY A 30 -12.39 11.92 18.45
C GLY A 30 -12.11 12.24 19.91
N LEU A 31 -12.80 11.61 20.87
CA LEU A 31 -12.57 11.86 22.29
C LEU A 31 -11.20 11.33 22.73
N SER A 32 -10.51 12.08 23.59
CA SER A 32 -9.27 11.64 24.24
C SER A 32 -9.55 10.67 25.39
N TYR A 33 -8.57 9.85 25.79
CA TYR A 33 -8.73 8.91 26.90
C TYR A 33 -9.08 9.60 28.23
N ARG A 34 -8.61 10.83 28.45
CA ARG A 34 -8.98 11.63 29.63
C ARG A 34 -10.44 12.05 29.60
N GLN A 35 -10.95 12.45 28.44
CA GLN A 35 -12.38 12.79 28.27
C GLN A 35 -13.25 11.55 28.45
N ILE A 36 -12.83 10.38 27.94
CA ILE A 36 -13.54 9.12 28.15
C ILE A 36 -13.59 8.75 29.63
N ASP A 37 -12.49 8.91 30.37
CA ASP A 37 -12.47 8.69 31.83
C ASP A 37 -13.50 9.56 32.55
N ILE A 38 -13.53 10.87 32.24
CA ILE A 38 -14.51 11.80 32.82
C ILE A 38 -15.94 11.42 32.43
N LEU A 39 -16.19 11.12 31.15
CA LEU A 39 -17.53 10.78 30.65
C LEU A 39 -18.08 9.49 31.26
N THR A 40 -17.23 8.48 31.46
CA THR A 40 -17.63 7.19 32.02
C THR A 40 -17.85 7.24 33.53
N GLN A 41 -17.43 8.31 34.22
CA GLN A 41 -17.76 8.55 35.62
C GLN A 41 -19.18 9.04 35.83
N ALA A 42 -19.80 9.66 34.81
CA ALA A 42 -21.14 10.20 34.91
C ALA A 42 -22.17 9.07 35.13
N PRO A 43 -23.10 9.19 36.10
CA PRO A 43 -24.12 8.16 36.37
C PRO A 43 -25.02 7.83 35.17
N ASP A 44 -25.29 8.86 34.37
CA ASP A 44 -26.01 8.85 33.10
C ASP A 44 -25.08 8.70 31.88
N GLY A 45 -23.80 8.44 32.13
CA GLY A 45 -22.79 8.28 31.10
C GLY A 45 -22.92 6.96 30.32
N PRO A 46 -22.10 6.79 29.27
CA PRO A 46 -22.19 5.67 28.33
C PRO A 46 -21.95 4.29 28.96
N THR A 47 -21.44 4.25 30.19
CA THR A 47 -21.17 3.04 30.97
C THR A 47 -22.05 2.93 32.22
N GLY A 48 -23.07 3.78 32.37
CA GLY A 48 -23.98 3.79 33.52
C GLY A 48 -23.29 4.10 34.86
N GLY A 49 -22.36 5.06 34.88
CA GLY A 49 -21.58 5.43 36.07
C GLY A 49 -20.37 4.55 36.37
N HIS A 50 -20.09 3.54 35.53
CA HIS A 50 -18.89 2.74 35.68
C HIS A 50 -17.68 3.42 35.06
N ARG A 51 -16.88 4.07 35.91
CA ARG A 51 -15.63 4.69 35.53
C ARG A 51 -14.71 3.71 34.78
N ILE A 52 -14.22 4.13 33.61
CA ILE A 52 -13.13 3.49 32.88
C ILE A 52 -11.92 4.42 32.92
N SER A 53 -10.88 4.03 33.67
CA SER A 53 -9.66 4.84 33.73
C SER A 53 -9.02 5.02 32.36
N ALA A 54 -8.30 6.12 32.13
CA ALA A 54 -7.60 6.35 30.86
C ALA A 54 -6.66 5.20 30.45
N THR A 55 -5.98 4.56 31.41
CA THR A 55 -5.12 3.40 31.15
C THR A 55 -5.92 2.19 30.71
N THR A 56 -7.03 1.91 31.40
CA THR A 56 -7.95 0.82 31.04
C THR A 56 -8.61 1.07 29.68
N ALA A 57 -8.98 2.31 29.36
CA ALA A 57 -9.53 2.66 28.06
C ALA A 57 -8.55 2.38 26.92
N LYS A 58 -7.25 2.62 27.12
CA LYS A 58 -6.21 2.28 26.15
C LYS A 58 -6.13 0.76 25.91
N GLU A 59 -6.14 -0.04 26.97
CA GLU A 59 -6.13 -1.52 26.88
C GLU A 59 -7.38 -2.05 26.15
N LEU A 60 -8.56 -1.58 26.56
CA LEU A 60 -9.83 -1.95 25.97
C LEU A 60 -9.91 -1.58 24.47
N LEU A 61 -9.35 -0.44 24.09
CA LEU A 61 -9.26 -0.05 22.69
C LEU A 61 -8.44 -1.04 21.87
N TYR A 62 -7.28 -1.48 22.39
CA TYR A 62 -6.46 -2.48 21.70
C TYR A 62 -7.15 -3.84 21.63
N GLU A 63 -7.83 -4.27 22.70
CA GLU A 63 -8.61 -5.50 22.70
C GLU A 63 -9.74 -5.47 21.66
N GLU A 64 -10.49 -4.36 21.59
CA GLU A 64 -11.57 -4.21 20.61
C GLU A 64 -11.04 -4.07 19.18
N ALA A 65 -9.94 -3.35 18.99
CA ALA A 65 -9.27 -3.26 17.69
C ALA A 65 -8.79 -4.65 17.22
N ALA A 66 -8.18 -5.43 18.11
CA ALA A 66 -7.75 -6.80 17.81
C ALA A 66 -8.91 -7.79 17.62
N ARG A 67 -10.09 -7.51 18.18
CA ARG A 67 -11.31 -8.28 17.92
C ARG A 67 -11.90 -7.96 16.55
N ARG A 68 -11.92 -6.66 16.18
CA ARG A 68 -12.48 -6.19 14.90
C ARG A 68 -11.58 -6.50 13.71
N VAL A 69 -10.28 -6.58 13.93
CA VAL A 69 -9.29 -7.03 12.94
C VAL A 69 -9.01 -8.51 13.19
N ASP A 70 -9.61 -9.42 12.41
CA ASP A 70 -9.35 -10.86 12.56
C ASP A 70 -7.87 -11.17 12.28
N PRO A 71 -7.08 -11.61 13.28
CA PRO A 71 -5.65 -11.88 13.10
C PRO A 71 -5.36 -12.92 12.01
N LYS A 72 -6.29 -13.85 11.76
CA LYS A 72 -6.16 -14.84 10.68
C LYS A 72 -6.36 -14.20 9.32
N VAL A 73 -7.29 -13.25 9.20
CA VAL A 73 -7.50 -12.48 7.97
C VAL A 73 -6.29 -11.59 7.70
N ASP A 74 -5.70 -10.97 8.72
CA ASP A 74 -4.47 -10.19 8.56
C ASP A 74 -3.26 -11.05 8.21
N ALA A 75 -3.09 -12.20 8.84
CA ALA A 75 -2.05 -13.16 8.46
C ALA A 75 -2.23 -13.64 7.01
N TRP A 76 -3.48 -13.90 6.59
CA TRP A 76 -3.80 -14.23 5.20
C TRP A 76 -3.50 -13.06 4.26
N ARG A 77 -3.88 -11.82 4.60
CA ARG A 77 -3.58 -10.61 3.81
C ARG A 77 -2.07 -10.43 3.65
N ALA A 78 -1.30 -10.57 4.72
CA ALA A 78 0.15 -10.47 4.69
C ALA A 78 0.77 -11.50 3.72
N LEU A 79 0.30 -12.75 3.77
CA LEU A 79 0.74 -13.80 2.87
C LEU A 79 0.33 -13.53 1.40
N GLN A 80 -0.85 -12.96 1.16
CA GLN A 80 -1.24 -12.53 -0.20
C GLN A 80 -0.39 -11.37 -0.69
N LEU A 81 -0.07 -10.40 0.17
CA LEU A 81 0.81 -9.28 -0.19
C LEU A 81 2.21 -9.76 -0.57
N ASP A 82 2.80 -10.67 0.21
CA ASP A 82 4.12 -11.24 -0.07
C ASP A 82 4.16 -11.98 -1.43
N ARG A 83 3.10 -12.74 -1.75
CA ARG A 83 2.94 -13.36 -3.06
C ARG A 83 2.86 -12.34 -4.19
N LEU A 84 2.04 -11.30 -4.01
CA LEU A 84 1.87 -10.24 -5.01
C LEU A 84 3.17 -9.44 -5.19
N ASP A 85 3.95 -9.22 -4.14
CA ASP A 85 5.26 -8.58 -4.22
C ASP A 85 6.26 -9.42 -5.04
N GLY A 86 6.24 -10.75 -4.90
CA GLY A 86 7.02 -11.64 -5.76
C GLY A 86 6.67 -11.46 -7.24
N VAL A 87 5.39 -11.53 -7.57
CA VAL A 87 4.89 -11.34 -8.95
C VAL A 87 5.22 -9.94 -9.48
N LEU A 88 5.11 -8.90 -8.63
CA LEU A 88 5.45 -7.53 -8.99
C LEU A 88 6.93 -7.41 -9.37
N ARG A 89 7.83 -8.03 -8.59
CA ARG A 89 9.27 -8.06 -8.89
C ARG A 89 9.54 -8.74 -10.21
N ASP A 90 8.88 -9.86 -10.51
CA ASP A 90 9.04 -10.58 -11.78
C ASP A 90 8.60 -9.72 -12.97
N HIS A 91 7.46 -9.04 -12.88
CA HIS A 91 7.01 -8.13 -13.92
C HIS A 91 7.94 -6.93 -14.11
N LEU A 92 8.48 -6.36 -13.04
CA LEU A 92 9.46 -5.27 -13.12
C LEU A 92 10.78 -5.74 -13.75
N ALA A 93 11.25 -6.94 -13.40
CA ALA A 93 12.45 -7.52 -14.00
C ALA A 93 12.26 -7.77 -15.50
N LEU A 94 11.12 -8.35 -15.90
CA LEU A 94 10.76 -8.54 -17.32
C LEU A 94 10.63 -7.22 -18.06
N ARG A 95 10.06 -6.19 -17.43
CA ARG A 95 9.98 -4.84 -18.02
C ARG A 95 11.37 -4.30 -18.30
N ASN A 96 12.23 -4.27 -17.27
CA ASN A 96 13.56 -3.68 -17.38
C ASN A 96 14.42 -4.43 -18.40
N ALA A 97 14.40 -5.77 -18.40
CA ALA A 97 15.19 -6.57 -19.33
C ALA A 97 14.78 -6.40 -20.82
N ASN A 98 13.55 -5.98 -21.08
CA ASN A 98 13.06 -5.74 -22.45
C ASN A 98 13.03 -4.24 -22.80
N TRP A 99 13.17 -3.35 -21.82
CA TRP A 99 13.18 -1.90 -22.01
C TRP A 99 14.41 -1.47 -22.82
N ASP A 100 15.60 -1.95 -22.44
CA ASP A 100 16.85 -1.59 -23.12
C ASP A 100 16.80 -1.99 -24.60
N ARG A 101 16.34 -3.22 -24.89
CA ARG A 101 16.15 -3.73 -26.26
C ARG A 101 15.06 -2.99 -27.06
N ALA A 102 14.02 -2.49 -26.39
CA ALA A 102 12.98 -1.70 -27.03
C ALA A 102 13.48 -0.29 -27.44
N MET A 103 14.36 0.31 -26.62
CA MET A 103 14.96 1.63 -26.91
C MET A 103 15.90 1.59 -28.13
N ASP A 104 16.49 0.43 -28.40
CA ASP A 104 17.33 0.17 -29.58
C ASP A 104 16.50 0.00 -30.87
N GLY A 105 15.16 -0.03 -30.78
CA GLY A 105 14.25 -0.03 -31.92
C GLY A 105 13.74 -1.40 -32.35
N GLU A 106 13.96 -2.45 -31.54
CA GLU A 106 13.33 -3.75 -31.79
C GLU A 106 11.82 -3.72 -31.45
N GLU A 107 10.98 -4.19 -32.36
CA GLU A 107 9.52 -4.16 -32.21
C GLU A 107 8.98 -5.26 -31.26
N ARG A 108 9.66 -6.40 -31.17
CA ARG A 108 9.27 -7.52 -30.29
C ARG A 108 9.41 -7.22 -28.79
N PRO A 109 10.47 -6.55 -28.32
CA PRO A 109 10.62 -6.12 -26.93
C PRO A 109 9.57 -5.11 -26.48
N ALA A 110 9.10 -4.22 -27.37
CA ALA A 110 8.07 -3.22 -27.02
C ALA A 110 6.75 -3.87 -26.56
N LEU A 111 6.26 -4.89 -27.28
CA LEU A 111 5.08 -5.66 -26.86
C LEU A 111 5.28 -6.42 -25.55
N ALA A 112 6.51 -6.87 -25.28
CA ALA A 112 6.85 -7.54 -24.03
C ALA A 112 6.86 -6.57 -22.83
N VAL A 113 7.37 -5.34 -23.04
CA VAL A 113 7.31 -4.24 -22.07
C VAL A 113 5.86 -3.87 -21.73
N ASP A 114 5.00 -3.72 -22.74
CA ASP A 114 3.58 -3.39 -22.52
C ASP A 114 2.83 -4.47 -21.75
N ARG A 115 3.11 -5.75 -22.02
CA ARG A 115 2.54 -6.87 -21.25
C ARG A 115 3.06 -6.87 -19.81
N ALA A 116 4.34 -6.59 -19.60
CA ALA A 116 4.92 -6.50 -18.27
C ALA A 116 4.34 -5.33 -17.47
N LEU A 117 4.16 -4.15 -18.08
CA LEU A 117 3.50 -2.98 -17.48
C LEU A 117 2.05 -3.29 -17.11
N ASN A 118 1.28 -3.94 -17.99
CA ASN A 118 -0.07 -4.39 -17.66
C ASN A 118 -0.10 -5.36 -16.47
N GLY A 119 0.91 -6.23 -16.35
CA GLY A 119 1.10 -7.10 -15.18
C GLY A 119 1.32 -6.30 -13.90
N VAL A 120 2.24 -5.32 -13.92
CA VAL A 120 2.50 -4.40 -12.80
C VAL A 120 1.21 -3.70 -12.35
N THR A 121 0.48 -3.10 -13.27
CA THR A 121 -0.77 -2.36 -12.95
C THR A 121 -1.79 -3.26 -12.26
N LYS A 122 -2.03 -4.46 -12.79
CA LYS A 122 -2.98 -5.43 -12.20
C LYS A 122 -2.55 -5.90 -10.81
N THR A 123 -1.25 -6.11 -10.60
CA THR A 123 -0.73 -6.53 -9.30
C THR A 123 -0.88 -5.42 -8.26
N VAL A 124 -0.58 -4.17 -8.63
CA VAL A 124 -0.77 -3.00 -7.76
C VAL A 124 -2.26 -2.78 -7.43
N GLU A 125 -3.16 -2.93 -8.40
CA GLU A 125 -4.61 -2.88 -8.17
C GLU A 125 -5.07 -3.97 -7.19
N ALA A 126 -4.57 -5.20 -7.34
CA ALA A 126 -4.88 -6.30 -6.43
C ALA A 126 -4.36 -6.03 -5.00
N GLN A 127 -3.15 -5.48 -4.85
CA GLN A 127 -2.60 -5.08 -3.55
C GLN A 127 -3.45 -3.98 -2.90
N ASN A 128 -3.82 -2.95 -3.67
CA ASN A 128 -4.65 -1.86 -3.15
C ASN A 128 -6.04 -2.34 -2.73
N LYS A 129 -6.65 -3.28 -3.47
CA LYS A 129 -7.91 -3.92 -3.08
C LYS A 129 -7.79 -4.71 -1.78
N LEU A 130 -6.68 -5.44 -1.59
CA LEU A 130 -6.37 -6.17 -0.36
C LEU A 130 -6.22 -5.24 0.86
N LEU A 131 -5.66 -4.05 0.64
CA LEU A 131 -5.45 -3.02 1.67
C LEU A 131 -6.65 -2.09 1.88
N GLY A 132 -7.70 -2.19 1.05
CA GLY A 132 -8.85 -1.31 1.11
C GLY A 132 -8.55 0.13 0.65
N LEU A 133 -7.47 0.32 -0.12
CA LEU A 133 -7.10 1.61 -0.68
C LEU A 133 -7.92 1.87 -1.96
N ALA A 134 -8.52 3.05 -2.06
CA ALA A 134 -9.21 3.47 -3.28
C ALA A 134 -8.18 3.82 -4.36
N THR A 135 -8.12 3.01 -5.42
CA THR A 135 -7.32 3.31 -6.62
C THR A 135 -8.09 4.24 -7.54
N THR A 136 -7.67 5.50 -7.61
CA THR A 136 -8.08 6.42 -8.68
C THR A 136 -7.22 6.13 -9.91
N LYS A 137 -7.84 5.60 -10.97
CA LYS A 137 -7.19 5.43 -12.27
C LYS A 137 -6.99 6.82 -12.89
N ILE A 138 -5.75 7.27 -13.01
CA ILE A 138 -5.41 8.50 -13.71
C ILE A 138 -5.16 8.13 -15.17
N GLU A 139 -6.11 8.41 -16.04
CA GLU A 139 -5.93 8.31 -17.49
C GLU A 139 -5.18 9.56 -17.95
N ALA A 140 -3.86 9.47 -18.05
CA ALA A 140 -3.05 10.53 -18.65
C ALA A 140 -3.24 10.50 -20.16
N GLN A 141 -3.97 11.48 -20.69
CA GLN A 141 -4.05 11.74 -22.12
C GLN A 141 -2.90 12.68 -22.50
N VAL A 142 -2.01 12.26 -23.40
CA VAL A 142 -1.04 13.16 -24.02
C VAL A 142 -1.79 13.95 -25.08
N VAL A 143 -2.17 15.20 -24.75
CA VAL A 143 -3.07 16.00 -25.60
C VAL A 143 -2.31 16.83 -26.62
N GLU A 144 -1.05 17.18 -26.37
CA GLU A 144 -0.24 18.00 -27.28
C GLU A 144 1.17 17.45 -27.42
N VAL A 145 1.58 17.22 -28.67
CA VAL A 145 2.98 17.08 -29.06
C VAL A 145 3.51 18.49 -29.29
N THR A 146 4.48 18.91 -28.50
CA THR A 146 5.03 20.26 -28.63
C THR A 146 6.08 20.31 -29.74
N GLN A 147 6.38 21.52 -30.23
CA GLN A 147 7.41 21.71 -31.24
C GLN A 147 8.81 21.26 -30.74
N GLN A 148 9.05 21.33 -29.43
CA GLN A 148 10.26 20.81 -28.80
C GLN A 148 10.37 19.28 -28.92
N ASP A 149 9.24 18.56 -28.85
CA ASP A 149 9.22 17.10 -28.99
C ASP A 149 9.55 16.69 -30.44
N VAL A 150 9.09 17.46 -31.42
CA VAL A 150 9.42 17.26 -32.85
C VAL A 150 10.90 17.51 -33.09
N GLU A 151 11.44 18.63 -32.57
CA GLU A 151 12.87 18.94 -32.66
C GLU A 151 13.75 17.87 -31.99
N LEU A 152 13.31 17.35 -30.84
CA LEU A 152 13.99 16.26 -30.15
C LEU A 152 14.00 14.98 -31.00
N GLN A 153 12.89 14.65 -31.66
CA GLN A 153 12.82 13.50 -32.56
C GLN A 153 13.72 13.65 -33.79
N GLU A 154 13.83 14.86 -34.35
CA GLU A 154 14.73 15.15 -35.47
C GLU A 154 16.21 15.08 -35.06
N MET A 155 16.55 15.57 -33.86
CA MET A 155 17.89 15.41 -33.29
C MET A 155 18.24 13.94 -33.05
N ILE A 156 17.30 13.14 -32.54
CA ILE A 156 17.51 11.70 -32.34
C ILE A 156 17.71 10.98 -33.67
N ARG A 157 16.94 11.33 -34.71
CA ARG A 157 17.12 10.76 -36.06
C ARG A 157 18.49 11.09 -36.65
N THR A 158 18.92 12.34 -36.55
CA THR A 158 20.22 12.76 -37.07
C THR A 158 21.38 12.15 -36.29
N ALA A 159 21.27 12.05 -34.96
CA ALA A 159 22.25 11.36 -34.13
C ALA A 159 22.35 9.86 -34.47
N LYS A 160 21.22 9.16 -34.66
CA LYS A 160 21.22 7.74 -35.07
C LYS A 160 21.82 7.53 -36.47
N ALA A 161 21.51 8.41 -37.43
CA ALA A 161 22.08 8.34 -38.77
C ALA A 161 23.60 8.57 -38.75
N LYS A 162 24.08 9.50 -37.91
CA LYS A 162 25.51 9.76 -37.74
C LYS A 162 26.24 8.60 -37.08
N ALA A 163 25.68 8.03 -36.02
CA ALA A 163 26.23 6.86 -35.35
C ALA A 163 26.34 5.65 -36.30
N ALA A 164 25.31 5.40 -37.13
CA ALA A 164 25.34 4.31 -38.10
C ALA A 164 26.42 4.50 -39.19
N LEU A 165 26.70 5.74 -39.60
CA LEU A 165 27.79 6.04 -40.54
C LEU A 165 29.17 5.88 -39.90
N GLU A 166 29.33 6.28 -38.64
CA GLU A 166 30.57 6.09 -37.88
C GLU A 166 30.85 4.61 -37.64
N GLU A 167 29.83 3.82 -37.31
CA GLU A 167 29.93 2.37 -37.13
C GLU A 167 30.28 1.65 -38.44
N ALA A 168 29.66 2.05 -39.57
CA ALA A 168 30.01 1.52 -40.88
C ALA A 168 31.45 1.85 -41.31
N ALA A 169 31.94 3.07 -40.99
CA ALA A 169 33.30 3.48 -41.31
C ALA A 169 34.36 2.73 -40.49
N ILE A 170 34.04 2.35 -39.24
CA ILE A 170 34.91 1.52 -38.41
C ILE A 170 35.00 0.09 -38.97
N ILE A 171 33.87 -0.48 -39.41
CA ILE A 171 33.81 -1.82 -39.99
C ILE A 171 34.55 -1.91 -41.33
N ASP A 172 34.42 -0.91 -42.21
CA ASP A 172 35.18 -0.85 -43.47
C ASP A 172 36.68 -0.58 -43.25
N GLY A 173 37.05 0.11 -42.16
CA GLY A 173 38.44 0.35 -41.77
C GLY A 173 39.16 -0.90 -41.24
N GLU A 174 38.44 -1.83 -40.59
CA GLU A 174 38.99 -3.11 -40.09
C GLU A 174 39.15 -4.18 -41.18
N ALA A 175 38.51 -4.02 -42.35
CA ALA A 175 38.62 -4.94 -43.49
C ALA A 175 39.77 -4.60 -44.47
N GLY A 176 40.55 -3.55 -44.18
CA GLY A 176 41.57 -2.98 -45.07
C GLY A 176 43.04 -3.19 -44.66
N GLU A 177 43.33 -3.94 -43.59
CA GLU A 177 44.68 -4.45 -43.25
C GLU A 177 44.77 -5.97 -43.45
#